data_AF-A0A9E3W7T7-F1
#
_entry.id   AF-A0A9E3W7T7-F1
#
_cell.length_a   1.000
_cell.length_b   1.000
_cell.length_c   1.000
_cell.angle_alpha   90.00
_cell.angle_beta   90.00
_cell.angle_gamma   90.00
#
_symmetry.space_group_name_H-M   'P 1'
#
loop_
_entity.id
_entity.type
_entity.pdbx_description
1 polymer ?
#
loop_
_entity_poly.entity_id
_entity_poly.type
_entity_poly.pdbx_seq_one_letter_code
_entity_poly.pdbx_strand_id
1 'polypeptide(L)'
;MAVLNILGRIVRIFRRLLGYLFVLVLLLFGLQRSTIPLALDWNAVAVIVKDESFDYVTWELNALAAKTEQTLYGLAPFMTEADRSQSVRDYLADLTRAQQLEAQVTAIYTDPEVTDPLAESAELRAERDALRADLRQRQGLAESILEGQVSAVLVDEGFGALGQLLPPMSMRFTQLPNLLAVSPRDQISLDIYINIDPLPIDQIVALEQRIDQQVDVASLVIPLGGIALYPAMIAETTSLPFAADTFAHEWLHHYLFAFPLGLSYDFTGETRIINETTASVFGTAIGPRVLERYYPELAQRPDTLLPVVQTGPDTTTFDFGLEMDRTRRQVDELLTAGKVDEAERYMEERRRFFVDHGYLIRKLNQAYFAFYGGYQAGGGVPGAGGADPIGPAVQEIFDRSPSIHDFVVTMRGITTRDELLSAVAALRSVRG
;
A
#
# COMPACT_ATOMS: atom_id res chain seq x y z
N MET A 1 37.81 -51.75 -14.06
CA MET A 1 37.82 -50.80 -12.93
C MET A 1 38.31 -49.40 -13.31
N ALA A 2 39.48 -49.24 -13.95
CA ALA A 2 40.00 -47.91 -14.34
C ALA A 2 39.16 -47.19 -15.43
N VAL A 3 38.64 -47.93 -16.42
CA VAL A 3 37.87 -47.37 -17.54
C VAL A 3 36.50 -46.81 -17.10
N LEU A 4 35.81 -47.47 -16.16
CA LEU A 4 34.53 -46.97 -15.60
C LEU A 4 34.72 -45.66 -14.81
N ASN A 5 35.85 -45.52 -14.10
CA ASN A 5 36.17 -44.29 -13.36
C ASN A 5 36.48 -43.10 -14.29
N ILE A 6 37.07 -43.36 -15.45
CA ILE A 6 37.33 -42.34 -16.48
C ILE A 6 36.00 -41.90 -17.13
N LEU A 7 35.14 -42.86 -17.48
CA LEU A 7 33.81 -42.57 -18.04
C LEU A 7 32.96 -41.72 -17.08
N GLY A 8 32.96 -42.05 -15.79
CA GLY A 8 32.24 -41.30 -14.77
C GLY A 8 32.80 -39.89 -14.48
N ARG A 9 34.08 -39.64 -14.80
CA ARG A 9 34.65 -38.28 -14.75
C ARG A 9 34.24 -37.48 -15.99
N ILE A 10 34.26 -38.09 -17.18
CA ILE A 10 33.84 -37.46 -18.44
C ILE A 10 32.37 -37.03 -18.37
N VAL A 11 31.48 -37.89 -17.87
CA VAL A 11 30.05 -37.55 -17.70
C VAL A 11 29.84 -36.38 -16.74
N ARG A 12 30.60 -36.32 -15.64
CA ARG A 12 30.53 -35.20 -14.69
C ARG A 12 31.02 -33.89 -15.28
N ILE A 13 32.09 -33.92 -16.07
CA ILE A 13 32.63 -32.74 -16.77
C ILE A 13 31.61 -32.27 -17.81
N PHE A 14 31.04 -33.20 -18.60
CA PHE A 14 30.03 -32.87 -19.59
C PHE A 14 28.78 -32.24 -18.98
N ARG A 15 28.30 -32.78 -17.84
CA ARG A 15 27.16 -32.21 -17.11
C ARG A 15 27.44 -30.80 -16.58
N ARG A 16 28.66 -30.54 -16.10
CA ARG A 16 29.08 -29.19 -15.65
C ARG A 16 29.16 -28.21 -16.82
N LEU A 17 29.72 -28.63 -17.96
CA LEU A 17 29.79 -27.82 -19.17
C LEU A 17 28.40 -27.49 -19.71
N LEU A 18 27.47 -28.45 -19.68
CA LEU A 18 26.07 -28.21 -20.05
C LEU A 18 25.40 -27.22 -19.10
N GLY A 19 25.67 -27.30 -17.79
CA GLY A 19 25.19 -26.33 -16.80
C GLY A 19 25.74 -24.92 -17.03
N TYR A 20 27.05 -24.79 -17.31
CA TYR A 20 27.65 -23.49 -17.63
C TYR A 20 27.13 -22.93 -18.96
N LEU A 21 26.91 -23.78 -19.96
CA LEU A 21 26.30 -23.37 -21.23
C LEU A 21 24.87 -22.89 -21.02
N PHE A 22 24.08 -23.56 -20.17
CA PHE A 22 22.72 -23.13 -19.84
C PHE A 22 22.71 -21.79 -19.11
N VAL A 23 23.59 -21.59 -18.12
CA VAL A 23 23.75 -20.30 -17.43
C VAL A 23 24.23 -19.21 -18.39
N LEU A 24 25.17 -19.51 -19.27
CA LEU A 24 25.64 -18.57 -20.29
C LEU A 24 24.53 -18.20 -21.27
N VAL A 25 23.70 -19.16 -21.71
CA VAL A 25 22.55 -18.88 -22.58
C VAL A 25 21.51 -18.03 -21.84
N LEU A 26 21.24 -18.29 -20.56
CA LEU A 26 20.39 -17.43 -19.72
C LEU A 26 20.95 -16.01 -19.60
N LEU A 27 22.25 -15.86 -19.34
CA LEU A 27 22.91 -14.56 -19.26
C LEU A 27 22.90 -13.83 -20.62
N LEU A 28 23.17 -14.53 -21.71
CA LEU A 28 23.14 -13.96 -23.07
C LEU A 28 21.70 -13.59 -23.50
N PHE A 29 20.69 -14.35 -23.08
CA PHE A 29 19.29 -14.00 -23.30
C PHE A 29 18.88 -12.76 -22.48
N GLY A 30 19.39 -12.63 -21.25
CA GLY A 30 19.24 -11.42 -20.44
C GLY A 30 19.95 -10.18 -21.03
N LEU A 31 21.08 -10.37 -21.71
CA LEU A 31 21.87 -9.28 -22.32
C LEU A 31 21.32 -8.79 -23.67
N GLN A 32 20.40 -9.52 -24.32
CA GLN A 32 19.83 -9.11 -25.62
C GLN A 32 18.95 -7.84 -25.56
N ARG A 33 18.67 -7.30 -24.36
CA ARG A 33 17.94 -6.03 -24.16
C ARG A 33 18.79 -4.94 -23.47
N SER A 34 20.11 -4.94 -23.65
CA SER A 34 21.02 -3.99 -22.97
C SER A 34 21.11 -2.59 -23.61
N THR A 35 20.23 -2.23 -24.53
CA THR A 35 20.00 -0.83 -24.92
C THR A 35 18.63 -0.42 -24.38
N ILE A 36 18.62 0.39 -23.33
CA ILE A 36 17.41 1.01 -22.79
C ILE A 36 16.99 2.10 -23.79
N PRO A 37 15.91 1.94 -24.57
CA PRO A 37 15.45 3.00 -25.45
C PRO A 37 14.86 4.12 -24.58
N LEU A 38 15.65 5.15 -24.28
CA LEU A 38 15.23 6.32 -23.50
C LEU A 38 14.04 7.09 -24.10
N ALA A 39 13.59 6.72 -25.30
CA ALA A 39 12.41 7.26 -25.96
C ALA A 39 11.06 6.80 -25.33
N LEU A 40 11.09 5.86 -24.38
CA LEU A 40 9.93 5.54 -23.55
C LEU A 40 10.05 6.33 -22.24
N ASP A 41 9.01 7.07 -21.85
CA ASP A 41 9.00 7.89 -20.63
C ASP A 41 9.33 7.08 -19.37
N TRP A 42 8.92 5.81 -19.34
CA TRP A 42 9.31 4.86 -18.29
C TRP A 42 10.83 4.72 -18.14
N ASN A 43 11.58 4.64 -19.26
CA ASN A 43 13.04 4.51 -19.22
C ASN A 43 13.71 5.80 -18.75
N ALA A 44 13.17 6.97 -19.12
CA ALA A 44 13.69 8.25 -18.66
C ALA A 44 13.49 8.41 -17.15
N VAL A 45 12.28 8.13 -16.65
CA VAL A 45 11.96 8.19 -15.22
C VAL A 45 12.76 7.15 -14.44
N ALA A 46 12.85 5.90 -14.92
CA ALA A 46 13.63 4.84 -14.28
C ALA A 46 15.12 5.20 -14.14
N VAL A 47 15.70 5.91 -15.10
CA VAL A 47 17.08 6.40 -15.01
C VAL A 47 17.22 7.51 -13.95
N ILE A 48 16.21 8.37 -13.79
CA ILE A 48 16.21 9.43 -12.78
C ILE A 48 16.17 8.85 -11.35
N VAL A 49 15.40 7.77 -11.14
CA VAL A 49 15.18 7.17 -9.80
C VAL A 49 16.05 5.96 -9.50
N LYS A 50 16.97 5.59 -10.40
CA LYS A 50 17.77 4.35 -10.28
C LYS A 50 18.54 4.21 -8.97
N ASP A 51 18.94 5.34 -8.37
CA ASP A 51 19.77 5.38 -7.16
C ASP A 51 18.91 5.31 -5.89
N GLU A 52 17.58 5.36 -6.04
CA GLU A 52 16.57 5.33 -4.96
C GLU A 52 15.80 3.98 -4.96
N SER A 53 16.44 2.88 -5.37
CA SER A 53 15.77 1.59 -5.51
C SER A 53 15.73 0.80 -4.19
N PHE A 54 14.53 0.36 -3.80
CA PHE A 54 14.34 -0.44 -2.59
C PHE A 54 14.91 -1.87 -2.69
N ASP A 55 15.67 -2.31 -1.68
CA ASP A 55 16.24 -3.68 -1.61
C ASP A 55 15.22 -4.71 -1.10
N TYR A 56 14.35 -5.16 -2.02
CA TYR A 56 13.35 -6.18 -1.74
C TYR A 56 13.96 -7.54 -1.36
N VAL A 57 15.10 -7.92 -1.94
CA VAL A 57 15.68 -9.26 -1.75
C VAL A 57 16.19 -9.42 -0.32
N THR A 58 16.98 -8.45 0.15
CA THR A 58 17.48 -8.47 1.52
C THR A 58 16.32 -8.35 2.50
N TRP A 59 15.34 -7.49 2.21
CA TRP A 59 14.15 -7.35 3.06
C TRP A 59 13.38 -8.67 3.19
N GLU A 60 13.07 -9.35 2.07
CA GLU A 60 12.27 -10.58 2.05
C GLU A 60 12.98 -11.72 2.78
N LEU A 61 14.29 -11.89 2.59
CA LEU A 61 15.07 -12.90 3.31
C LEU A 61 15.05 -12.67 4.82
N ASN A 62 15.19 -11.42 5.26
CA ASN A 62 15.11 -11.06 6.69
C ASN A 62 13.70 -11.26 7.24
N ALA A 63 12.66 -10.93 6.46
CA ALA A 63 11.27 -11.12 6.85
C ALA A 63 10.95 -12.62 7.04
N LEU A 64 11.35 -13.47 6.09
CA LEU A 64 11.17 -14.92 6.16
C LEU A 64 11.91 -15.53 7.36
N ALA A 65 13.13 -15.06 7.65
CA ALA A 65 13.87 -15.49 8.84
C ALA A 65 13.12 -15.15 10.13
N ALA A 66 12.65 -13.91 10.26
CA ALA A 66 11.88 -13.47 11.43
C ALA A 66 10.55 -14.24 11.59
N LYS A 67 9.83 -14.52 10.50
CA LYS A 67 8.60 -15.34 10.53
C LYS A 67 8.87 -16.79 10.91
N THR A 68 9.99 -17.34 10.47
CA THR A 68 10.42 -18.70 10.86
C THR A 68 10.72 -18.76 12.35
N GLU A 69 11.46 -17.77 12.90
CA GLU A 69 11.72 -17.67 14.34
C GLU A 69 10.40 -17.60 15.13
N GLN A 70 9.45 -16.77 14.70
CA GLN A 70 8.19 -16.63 15.40
C GLN A 70 7.29 -17.86 15.32
N THR A 71 7.32 -18.57 14.20
CA THR A 71 6.58 -19.85 14.06
C THR A 71 7.15 -20.92 15.01
N LEU A 72 8.46 -20.93 15.24
CA LEU A 72 9.14 -21.93 16.07
C LEU A 72 9.13 -21.60 17.57
N TYR A 73 9.23 -20.32 17.92
CA TYR A 73 9.49 -19.86 19.29
C TYR A 73 8.45 -18.85 19.81
N GLY A 74 7.40 -18.58 19.04
CA GLY A 74 6.44 -17.53 19.36
C GLY A 74 5.63 -17.79 20.62
N LEU A 75 5.43 -16.72 21.39
CA LEU A 75 4.70 -16.76 22.65
C LEU A 75 3.18 -16.64 22.48
N ALA A 76 2.72 -16.07 21.36
CA ALA A 76 1.30 -15.79 21.13
C ALA A 76 0.38 -17.00 21.40
N PRO A 77 0.67 -18.23 20.93
CA PRO A 77 -0.17 -19.40 21.19
C PRO A 77 -0.38 -19.74 22.67
N PHE A 78 0.51 -19.32 23.57
CA PHE A 78 0.48 -19.63 25.00
C PHE A 78 -0.13 -18.52 25.87
N MET A 79 -0.51 -17.40 25.27
CA MET A 79 -1.09 -16.25 25.96
C MET A 79 -2.62 -16.32 25.98
N THR A 80 -3.23 -15.71 27.00
CA THR A 80 -4.68 -15.47 26.98
C THR A 80 -5.01 -14.36 25.98
N GLU A 81 -6.24 -14.32 25.46
CA GLU A 81 -6.63 -13.27 24.52
C GLU A 81 -6.56 -11.86 25.16
N ALA A 82 -6.82 -11.76 26.46
CA ALA A 82 -6.67 -10.49 27.19
C ALA A 82 -5.21 -10.01 27.21
N ASP A 83 -4.26 -10.92 27.47
CA ASP A 83 -2.83 -10.60 27.47
C ASP A 83 -2.32 -10.27 26.06
N ARG A 84 -2.85 -10.94 25.03
CA ARG A 84 -2.55 -10.66 23.63
C ARG A 84 -2.96 -9.25 23.23
N SER A 85 -4.23 -8.89 23.43
CA SER A 85 -4.71 -7.54 23.15
C SER A 85 -3.97 -6.48 23.97
N GLN A 86 -3.62 -6.78 25.23
CA GLN A 86 -2.83 -5.85 26.04
C GLN A 86 -1.42 -5.65 25.47
N SER A 87 -0.76 -6.72 25.02
CA SER A 87 0.59 -6.63 24.44
C SER A 87 0.62 -5.80 23.17
N VAL A 88 -0.42 -5.89 22.33
CA VAL A 88 -0.57 -5.03 21.15
C VAL A 88 -0.79 -3.57 21.57
N ARG A 89 -1.66 -3.29 22.55
CA ARG A 89 -1.87 -1.93 23.05
C ARG A 89 -0.58 -1.31 23.60
N ASP A 90 0.17 -2.06 24.40
CA ASP A 90 1.44 -1.60 24.97
C ASP A 90 2.46 -1.32 23.86
N TYR A 91 2.57 -2.21 22.88
CA TYR A 91 3.43 -2.01 21.72
C TYR A 91 3.09 -0.73 20.95
N LEU A 92 1.80 -0.48 20.66
CA LEU A 92 1.37 0.72 19.93
C LEU A 92 1.53 2.01 20.76
N ALA A 93 1.32 1.94 22.08
CA ALA A 93 1.54 3.06 22.98
C ALA A 93 3.03 3.45 23.04
N ASP A 94 3.91 2.46 23.13
CA ASP A 94 5.36 2.66 23.11
C ASP A 94 5.86 3.17 21.74
N LEU A 95 5.27 2.67 20.65
CA LEU A 95 5.54 3.21 19.31
C LEU A 95 5.12 4.67 19.20
N THR A 96 3.94 5.03 19.74
CA THR A 96 3.47 6.42 19.79
C THR A 96 4.44 7.29 20.58
N ARG A 97 4.94 6.81 21.72
CA ARG A 97 5.94 7.52 22.52
C ARG A 97 7.25 7.69 21.75
N ALA A 98 7.72 6.67 21.03
CA ALA A 98 8.93 6.77 20.21
C ALA A 98 8.79 7.85 19.11
N GLN A 99 7.66 7.90 18.42
CA GLN A 99 7.38 8.92 17.40
C GLN A 99 7.30 10.33 18.01
N GLN A 100 6.71 10.49 19.20
CA GLN A 100 6.68 11.76 19.92
C GLN A 100 8.07 12.23 20.34
N LEU A 101 8.95 11.32 20.77
CA LEU A 101 10.34 11.62 21.08
C LEU A 101 11.11 12.06 19.82
N GLU A 102 10.89 11.40 18.69
CA GLU A 102 11.46 11.80 17.39
C GLU A 102 11.02 13.21 16.98
N ALA A 103 9.74 13.54 17.16
CA ALA A 103 9.21 14.88 16.90
C ALA A 103 9.83 15.94 17.82
N GLN A 104 9.99 15.64 19.12
CA GLN A 104 10.64 16.54 20.07
C GLN A 104 12.11 16.78 19.73
N VAL A 105 12.86 15.72 19.41
CA VAL A 105 14.24 15.84 18.93
C VAL A 105 14.29 16.71 17.68
N THR A 106 13.39 16.49 16.72
CA THR A 106 13.33 17.30 15.50
C THR A 106 13.08 18.78 15.83
N ALA A 107 12.14 19.07 16.73
CA ALA A 107 11.84 20.44 17.16
C ALA A 107 13.08 21.17 17.72
N ILE A 108 13.85 20.51 18.60
CA ILE A 108 15.10 21.06 19.16
C ILE A 108 16.12 21.39 18.05
N TYR A 109 16.25 20.53 17.04
CA TYR A 109 17.16 20.76 15.91
C TYR A 109 16.71 21.87 14.96
N THR A 110 15.43 22.23 14.98
CA THR A 110 14.86 23.29 14.15
C THR A 110 14.72 24.64 14.87
N ASP A 111 14.96 24.68 16.18
CA ASP A 111 14.86 25.89 17.00
C ASP A 111 16.15 26.74 16.88
N PRO A 112 16.08 27.98 16.34
CA PRO A 112 17.25 28.84 16.20
C PRO A 112 17.79 29.39 17.52
N GLU A 113 17.05 29.30 18.63
CA GLU A 113 17.51 29.74 19.95
C GLU A 113 18.39 28.67 20.64
N VAL A 114 18.31 27.41 20.18
CA VAL A 114 19.11 26.31 20.71
C VAL A 114 20.53 26.37 20.14
N THR A 115 21.51 26.61 21.01
CA THR A 115 22.93 26.77 20.61
C THR A 115 23.65 25.44 20.37
N ASP A 116 23.30 24.39 21.12
CA ASP A 116 23.84 23.02 20.95
C ASP A 116 22.71 21.98 20.98
N PRO A 117 22.01 21.77 19.85
CA PRO A 117 20.92 20.81 19.75
C PRO A 117 21.34 19.37 20.06
N LEU A 118 22.62 19.03 19.84
CA LEU A 118 23.14 17.69 20.07
C LEU A 118 23.20 17.39 21.58
N ALA A 119 23.74 18.32 22.37
CA ALA A 119 23.80 18.18 23.83
C ALA A 119 22.40 18.22 24.45
N GLU A 120 21.55 19.16 24.01
CA GLU A 120 20.21 19.35 24.57
C GLU A 120 19.26 18.17 24.30
N SER A 121 19.36 17.56 23.11
CA SER A 121 18.54 16.40 22.75
C SER A 121 19.08 15.05 23.25
N ALA A 122 20.21 15.02 23.99
CA ALA A 122 20.92 13.78 24.29
C ALA A 122 20.07 12.75 25.07
N GLU A 123 19.33 13.19 26.10
CA GLU A 123 18.47 12.31 26.90
C GLU A 123 17.29 11.78 26.08
N LEU A 124 16.62 12.65 25.31
CA LEU A 124 15.50 12.26 24.44
C LEU A 124 15.92 11.25 23.37
N ARG A 125 17.11 11.45 22.76
CA ARG A 125 17.67 10.51 21.80
C ARG A 125 17.99 9.16 22.45
N ALA A 126 18.55 9.16 23.66
CA ALA A 126 18.84 7.93 24.39
C ALA A 126 17.54 7.16 24.76
N GLU A 127 16.50 7.86 25.23
CA GLU A 127 15.19 7.27 25.52
C GLU A 127 14.56 6.68 24.25
N ARG A 128 14.55 7.44 23.16
CA ARG A 128 14.05 6.98 21.85
C ARG A 128 14.79 5.73 21.39
N ASP A 129 16.12 5.73 21.44
CA ASP A 129 16.94 4.63 20.93
C ASP A 129 16.73 3.34 21.74
N ALA A 130 16.61 3.47 23.07
CA ALA A 130 16.26 2.36 23.95
C ALA A 130 14.86 1.81 23.64
N LEU A 131 13.86 2.70 23.48
CA LEU A 131 12.48 2.31 23.19
C LEU A 131 12.36 1.65 21.81
N ARG A 132 13.03 2.18 20.78
CA ARG A 132 13.08 1.57 19.44
C ARG A 132 13.77 0.20 19.46
N ALA A 133 14.79 0.00 20.29
CA ALA A 133 15.43 -1.30 20.43
C ALA A 133 14.50 -2.34 21.05
N ASP A 134 13.74 -1.95 22.07
CA ASP A 134 12.76 -2.80 22.72
C ASP A 134 11.54 -3.11 21.81
N LEU A 135 11.03 -2.10 21.09
CA LEU A 135 9.99 -2.28 20.06
C LEU A 135 10.40 -3.31 19.00
N ARG A 136 11.65 -3.28 18.50
CA ARG A 136 12.15 -4.27 17.53
C ARG A 136 12.09 -5.71 18.06
N GLN A 137 12.27 -5.91 19.37
CA GLN A 137 12.16 -7.24 19.97
C GLN A 137 10.71 -7.71 20.12
N ARG A 138 9.78 -6.79 20.43
CA ARG A 138 8.36 -7.09 20.61
C ARG A 138 7.55 -7.11 19.30
N GLN A 139 8.11 -6.57 18.20
CA GLN A 139 7.43 -6.46 16.91
C GLN A 139 6.87 -7.80 16.41
N GLY A 140 7.68 -8.86 16.41
CA GLY A 140 7.23 -10.17 15.91
C GLY A 140 6.06 -10.77 16.71
N LEU A 141 5.99 -10.48 18.01
CA LEU A 141 4.88 -10.88 18.85
C LEU A 141 3.61 -10.07 18.52
N ALA A 142 3.73 -8.75 18.39
CA ALA A 142 2.61 -7.88 18.03
C ALA A 142 2.02 -8.25 16.66
N GLU A 143 2.88 -8.45 15.65
CA GLU A 143 2.48 -8.93 14.32
C GLU A 143 1.72 -10.26 14.42
N SER A 144 2.27 -11.25 15.13
CA SER A 144 1.68 -12.58 15.26
C SER A 144 0.32 -12.57 15.95
N ILE A 145 0.13 -11.69 16.94
CA ILE A 145 -1.16 -11.51 17.60
C ILE A 145 -2.18 -10.92 16.62
N LEU A 146 -1.82 -9.84 15.92
CA LEU A 146 -2.69 -9.20 14.95
C LEU A 146 -3.05 -10.13 13.78
N GLU A 147 -2.07 -10.89 13.26
CA GLU A 147 -2.29 -11.92 12.26
C GLU A 147 -3.34 -12.93 12.72
N GLY A 148 -3.22 -13.43 13.96
CA GLY A 148 -4.16 -14.38 14.54
C GLY A 148 -5.57 -13.79 14.74
N GLN A 149 -5.66 -12.55 15.21
CA GLN A 149 -6.92 -11.85 15.45
C GLN A 149 -7.67 -11.56 14.15
N VAL A 150 -7.00 -11.02 13.14
CA VAL A 150 -7.59 -10.79 11.81
C VAL A 150 -7.95 -12.13 11.17
N SER A 151 -7.08 -13.14 11.26
CA SER A 151 -7.35 -14.47 10.70
C SER A 151 -8.59 -15.11 11.30
N ALA A 152 -8.80 -14.99 12.61
CA ALA A 152 -9.98 -15.54 13.28
C ALA A 152 -11.27 -14.88 12.80
N VAL A 153 -11.27 -13.56 12.58
CA VAL A 153 -12.43 -12.87 11.99
C VAL A 153 -12.67 -13.35 10.56
N LEU A 154 -11.64 -13.43 9.73
CA LEU A 154 -11.78 -13.91 8.34
C LEU A 154 -12.28 -15.35 8.25
N VAL A 155 -11.86 -16.22 9.17
CA VAL A 155 -12.39 -17.59 9.26
C VAL A 155 -13.89 -17.58 9.57
N ASP A 156 -14.34 -16.73 10.51
CA ASP A 156 -15.75 -16.57 10.85
C ASP A 156 -16.57 -15.96 9.70
N GLU A 157 -15.95 -15.13 8.86
CA GLU A 157 -16.55 -14.61 7.61
C GLU A 157 -16.64 -15.66 6.49
N GLY A 158 -16.17 -16.89 6.70
CA GLY A 158 -16.28 -17.99 5.74
C GLY A 158 -15.07 -18.19 4.83
N PHE A 159 -13.95 -17.49 5.06
CA PHE A 159 -12.71 -17.69 4.31
C PHE A 159 -11.85 -18.85 4.83
N GLY A 160 -12.29 -19.51 5.90
CA GLY A 160 -11.57 -20.63 6.51
C GLY A 160 -11.74 -21.95 5.74
N ALA A 161 -10.63 -22.63 5.47
CA ALA A 161 -10.57 -24.02 5.07
C ALA A 161 -10.04 -24.86 6.24
N LEU A 162 -10.84 -25.82 6.73
CA LEU A 162 -10.50 -26.62 7.92
C LEU A 162 -10.17 -25.76 9.16
N GLY A 163 -10.80 -24.59 9.28
CA GLY A 163 -10.58 -23.65 10.39
C GLY A 163 -9.28 -22.84 10.30
N GLN A 164 -8.64 -22.80 9.12
CA GLN A 164 -7.44 -22.00 8.85
C GLN A 164 -7.62 -21.19 7.57
N LEU A 165 -6.90 -20.08 7.43
CA LEU A 165 -6.89 -19.34 6.16
C LEU A 165 -6.00 -20.02 5.13
N LEU A 166 -6.43 -19.92 3.86
CA LEU A 166 -5.63 -20.29 2.69
C LEU A 166 -5.66 -19.11 1.71
N PRO A 167 -4.53 -18.41 1.49
CA PRO A 167 -3.22 -18.63 2.12
C PRO A 167 -3.20 -18.21 3.61
N PRO A 168 -2.25 -18.73 4.42
CA PRO A 168 -2.03 -18.24 5.78
C PRO A 168 -1.71 -16.75 5.79
N MET A 169 -2.15 -16.05 6.83
CA MET A 169 -1.79 -14.65 7.01
C MET A 169 -0.32 -14.51 7.44
N SER A 170 0.41 -13.60 6.81
CA SER A 170 1.80 -13.31 7.11
C SER A 170 2.12 -11.85 6.77
N MET A 171 2.34 -11.03 7.81
CA MET A 171 2.36 -9.57 7.76
C MET A 171 3.55 -9.03 8.53
N ARG A 172 4.26 -8.03 8.01
CA ARG A 172 5.43 -7.47 8.69
C ARG A 172 5.39 -5.95 8.70
N PHE A 173 5.42 -5.36 9.89
CA PHE A 173 5.61 -3.92 10.03
C PHE A 173 7.00 -3.53 9.54
N THR A 174 7.04 -2.52 8.68
CA THR A 174 8.28 -2.06 8.05
C THR A 174 8.16 -0.60 7.68
N GLN A 175 9.31 0.06 7.55
CA GLN A 175 9.36 1.29 6.77
C GLN A 175 9.14 0.90 5.30
N LEU A 176 8.07 1.42 4.72
CA LEU A 176 7.70 1.10 3.34
C LEU A 176 8.48 1.98 2.35
N PRO A 177 8.76 1.46 1.14
CA PRO A 177 9.12 2.32 0.03
C PRO A 177 7.97 3.27 -0.29
N ASN A 178 8.31 4.44 -0.83
CA ASN A 178 7.31 5.31 -1.44
C ASN A 178 6.99 4.79 -2.85
N LEU A 179 5.79 5.11 -3.35
CA LEU A 179 5.42 4.88 -4.73
C LEU A 179 5.54 6.16 -5.54
N LEU A 180 6.31 6.15 -6.63
CA LEU A 180 6.24 7.15 -7.67
C LEU A 180 5.17 6.78 -8.69
N ALA A 181 4.11 7.58 -8.73
CA ALA A 181 3.08 7.57 -9.75
C ALA A 181 3.33 8.69 -10.77
N VAL A 182 3.21 8.38 -12.07
CA VAL A 182 3.30 9.38 -13.14
C VAL A 182 2.10 9.26 -14.06
N SER A 183 1.55 10.40 -14.42
CA SER A 183 0.48 10.58 -15.40
C SER A 183 0.94 11.53 -16.49
N PRO A 184 0.50 11.35 -17.74
CA PRO A 184 0.54 12.41 -18.75
C PRO A 184 -0.14 13.66 -18.23
N ARG A 185 0.23 14.83 -18.78
CA ARG A 185 -0.39 16.11 -18.38
C ARG A 185 -1.76 16.31 -19.03
N ASP A 186 -1.98 15.74 -20.21
CA ASP A 186 -3.18 15.92 -21.04
C ASP A 186 -4.33 14.94 -20.73
N GLN A 187 -4.08 13.91 -19.92
CA GLN A 187 -5.10 12.97 -19.47
C GLN A 187 -4.78 12.46 -18.06
N ILE A 188 -5.79 11.90 -17.38
CA ILE A 188 -5.60 11.23 -16.09
C ILE A 188 -5.47 9.74 -16.35
N SER A 189 -4.23 9.26 -16.30
CA SER A 189 -3.86 7.86 -16.52
C SER A 189 -2.63 7.53 -15.68
N LEU A 190 -2.58 6.32 -15.12
CA LEU A 190 -1.42 5.86 -14.38
C LEU A 190 -0.48 5.12 -15.32
N ASP A 191 0.52 5.82 -15.85
CA ASP A 191 1.40 5.30 -16.90
C ASP A 191 2.68 4.70 -16.32
N ILE A 192 3.17 5.25 -15.20
CA ILE A 192 4.38 4.76 -14.52
C ILE A 192 4.06 4.52 -13.05
N TYR A 193 4.47 3.35 -12.59
CA TYR A 193 4.35 2.85 -11.22
C TYR A 193 5.71 2.30 -10.79
N ILE A 194 6.47 3.05 -9.97
CA ILE A 194 7.80 2.63 -9.52
C ILE A 194 7.91 2.83 -8.00
N ASN A 195 8.24 1.77 -7.28
CA ASN A 195 8.57 1.88 -5.86
C ASN A 195 10.01 2.40 -5.71
N ILE A 196 10.17 3.43 -4.89
CA ILE A 196 11.43 4.09 -4.56
C ILE A 196 11.63 4.09 -3.04
N ASP A 197 12.86 4.28 -2.60
CA ASP A 197 13.19 4.38 -1.19
C ASP A 197 12.35 5.47 -0.49
N PRO A 198 12.08 5.30 0.82
CA PRO A 198 11.40 6.32 1.60
C PRO A 198 12.26 7.58 1.66
N LEU A 199 11.80 8.63 0.99
CA LEU A 199 12.49 9.92 0.90
C LEU A 199 11.91 10.96 1.86
N PRO A 200 12.75 11.84 2.45
CA PRO A 200 12.30 13.07 3.10
C PRO A 200 11.51 13.97 2.15
N ILE A 201 10.64 14.82 2.71
CA ILE A 201 9.68 15.62 1.94
C ILE A 201 10.34 16.59 0.95
N ASP A 202 11.46 17.20 1.33
CA ASP A 202 12.25 18.09 0.49
C ASP A 202 12.85 17.34 -0.72
N GLN A 203 13.32 16.11 -0.50
CA GLN A 203 13.82 15.24 -1.57
C GLN A 203 12.70 14.76 -2.48
N ILE A 204 11.52 14.41 -1.92
CA ILE A 204 10.32 14.10 -2.70
C ILE A 204 9.98 15.25 -3.65
N VAL A 205 9.88 16.48 -3.13
CA VAL A 205 9.52 17.65 -3.94
C VAL A 205 10.56 17.91 -5.02
N ALA A 206 11.85 17.82 -4.68
CA ALA A 206 12.93 18.00 -5.65
C ALA A 206 12.94 16.91 -6.74
N LEU A 207 12.61 15.67 -6.39
CA LEU A 207 12.51 14.55 -7.32
C LEU A 207 11.33 14.73 -8.28
N GLU A 208 10.14 15.02 -7.73
CA GLU A 208 8.94 15.29 -8.52
C GLU A 208 9.15 16.43 -9.51
N GLN A 209 9.68 17.57 -9.05
CA GLN A 209 9.96 18.72 -9.93
C GLN A 209 10.94 18.38 -11.06
N ARG A 210 11.95 17.55 -10.75
CA ARG A 210 12.93 17.10 -11.75
C ARG A 210 12.28 16.24 -12.81
N ILE A 211 11.42 15.31 -12.41
CA ILE A 211 10.67 14.43 -13.32
C ILE A 211 9.70 15.28 -14.18
N ASP A 212 8.91 16.14 -13.54
CA ASP A 212 7.92 17.00 -14.19
C ASP A 212 8.58 17.87 -15.28
N GLN A 213 9.76 18.43 -15.02
CA GLN A 213 10.48 19.31 -15.96
C GLN A 213 11.24 18.57 -17.06
N GLN A 214 11.84 17.41 -16.76
CA GLN A 214 12.69 16.70 -17.72
C GLN A 214 11.89 15.81 -18.68
N VAL A 215 10.72 15.33 -18.24
CA VAL A 215 9.89 14.37 -18.98
C VAL A 215 8.56 14.99 -19.43
N ASP A 216 8.21 16.20 -18.95
CA ASP A 216 6.94 16.91 -19.25
C ASP A 216 5.69 16.10 -18.87
N VAL A 217 5.67 15.65 -17.61
CA VAL A 217 4.63 14.78 -17.03
C VAL A 217 4.15 15.33 -15.69
N ALA A 218 3.05 14.79 -15.17
CA ALA A 218 2.62 15.02 -13.80
C ALA A 218 3.08 13.84 -12.93
N SER A 219 3.99 14.08 -11.97
CA SER A 219 4.43 13.08 -11.00
C SER A 219 3.82 13.27 -9.62
N LEU A 220 3.72 12.18 -8.86
CA LEU A 220 3.37 12.20 -7.44
C LEU A 220 4.06 11.04 -6.72
N VAL A 221 4.81 11.35 -5.67
CA VAL A 221 5.33 10.37 -4.72
C VAL A 221 4.35 10.20 -3.57
N ILE A 222 4.00 8.94 -3.30
CA ILE A 222 2.89 8.53 -2.45
C ILE A 222 3.43 7.60 -1.36
N PRO A 223 3.16 7.87 -0.08
CA PRO A 223 3.41 6.89 0.98
C PRO A 223 2.38 5.76 0.86
N LEU A 224 2.85 4.51 0.80
CA LEU A 224 1.98 3.34 0.76
C LEU A 224 1.53 2.94 2.16
N GLY A 225 0.38 2.25 2.24
CA GLY A 225 -0.10 1.62 3.48
C GLY A 225 0.39 0.18 3.66
N GLY A 226 0.52 -0.56 2.55
CA GLY A 226 1.06 -1.90 2.52
C GLY A 226 1.50 -2.31 1.11
N ILE A 227 2.18 -3.46 1.02
CA ILE A 227 2.56 -4.13 -0.23
C ILE A 227 2.36 -5.63 -0.05
N ALA A 228 1.54 -6.24 -0.90
CA ALA A 228 1.18 -7.66 -0.90
C ALA A 228 2.31 -8.63 -1.34
N LEU A 229 3.56 -8.42 -0.90
CA LEU A 229 4.59 -9.48 -0.88
C LEU A 229 4.19 -10.60 0.09
N TYR A 230 4.93 -11.70 0.16
CA TYR A 230 4.65 -12.75 1.13
C TYR A 230 5.90 -13.10 1.96
N PRO A 231 6.05 -12.62 3.21
CA PRO A 231 5.09 -11.84 4.01
C PRO A 231 4.76 -10.46 3.43
N ALA A 232 3.55 -9.94 3.67
CA ALA A 232 3.20 -8.60 3.21
C ALA A 232 3.91 -7.53 4.03
N MET A 233 4.32 -6.46 3.37
CA MET A 233 4.86 -5.27 4.01
C MET A 233 3.70 -4.43 4.51
N ILE A 234 3.71 -4.02 5.77
CA ILE A 234 2.70 -3.13 6.36
C ILE A 234 3.41 -1.90 6.91
N ALA A 235 2.85 -0.72 6.66
CA ALA A 235 3.37 0.52 7.23
C ALA A 235 3.41 0.42 8.76
N GLU A 236 4.53 0.80 9.37
CA GLU A 236 4.57 0.98 10.81
C GLU A 236 3.56 2.05 11.23
N THR A 237 2.56 1.66 12.01
CA THR A 237 1.43 2.53 12.39
C THR A 237 1.11 2.40 13.87
N THR A 238 0.68 3.50 14.48
CA THR A 238 0.12 3.54 15.84
C THR A 238 -1.40 3.37 15.84
N SER A 239 -2.03 3.43 14.66
CA SER A 239 -3.47 3.26 14.49
C SER A 239 -3.81 1.79 14.32
N LEU A 240 -4.38 1.21 15.37
CA LEU A 240 -4.88 -0.17 15.31
C LEU A 240 -6.01 -0.37 14.28
N PRO A 241 -6.98 0.57 14.12
CA PRO A 241 -7.93 0.50 13.02
C PRO A 241 -7.25 0.38 11.65
N PHE A 242 -6.24 1.21 11.39
CA PHE A 242 -5.48 1.17 10.14
C PHE A 242 -4.74 -0.15 9.95
N ALA A 243 -4.09 -0.65 11.01
CA ALA A 243 -3.37 -1.92 10.95
C ALA A 243 -4.31 -3.09 10.63
N ALA A 244 -5.47 -3.17 11.29
CA ALA A 244 -6.45 -4.24 11.05
C ALA A 244 -7.04 -4.20 9.64
N ASP A 245 -7.37 -3.01 9.14
CA ASP A 245 -7.81 -2.77 7.76
C ASP A 245 -6.74 -3.22 6.76
N THR A 246 -5.51 -2.71 6.90
CA THR A 246 -4.40 -3.02 5.99
C THR A 246 -4.05 -4.50 6.01
N PHE A 247 -4.06 -5.17 7.17
CA PHE A 247 -3.82 -6.62 7.24
C PHE A 247 -4.86 -7.41 6.43
N ALA A 248 -6.14 -7.02 6.50
CA ALA A 248 -7.19 -7.64 5.72
C ALA A 248 -7.08 -7.31 4.22
N HIS A 249 -6.77 -6.05 3.87
CA HIS A 249 -6.53 -5.59 2.50
C HIS A 249 -5.41 -6.39 1.82
N GLU A 250 -4.24 -6.45 2.44
CA GLU A 250 -3.08 -7.16 1.88
C GLU A 250 -3.29 -8.68 1.84
N TRP A 251 -4.00 -9.25 2.83
CA TRP A 251 -4.35 -10.67 2.78
C TRP A 251 -5.30 -10.98 1.62
N LEU A 252 -6.25 -10.08 1.31
CA LEU A 252 -7.13 -10.28 0.17
C LEU A 252 -6.35 -10.34 -1.14
N HIS A 253 -5.31 -9.52 -1.30
CA HIS A 253 -4.41 -9.61 -2.46
C HIS A 253 -3.77 -10.99 -2.59
N HIS A 254 -3.29 -11.58 -1.48
CA HIS A 254 -2.76 -12.95 -1.48
C HIS A 254 -3.83 -13.99 -1.85
N TYR A 255 -5.05 -13.84 -1.35
CA TYR A 255 -6.16 -14.71 -1.69
C TYR A 255 -6.52 -14.59 -3.18
N LEU A 256 -6.66 -13.37 -3.69
CA LEU A 256 -7.02 -13.07 -5.09
C LEU A 256 -5.96 -13.56 -6.08
N PHE A 257 -4.69 -13.69 -5.67
CA PHE A 257 -3.63 -14.25 -6.50
C PHE A 257 -3.94 -15.67 -7.03
N ALA A 258 -4.84 -16.41 -6.37
CA ALA A 258 -5.32 -17.72 -6.81
C ALA A 258 -6.51 -17.65 -7.81
N PHE A 259 -7.01 -16.46 -8.16
CA PHE A 259 -8.22 -16.25 -8.94
C PHE A 259 -8.01 -15.27 -10.11
N PRO A 260 -8.91 -15.24 -11.11
CA PRO A 260 -8.76 -14.40 -12.30
C PRO A 260 -8.44 -12.93 -12.01
N LEU A 261 -9.11 -12.29 -11.05
CA LEU A 261 -8.86 -10.87 -10.72
C LEU A 261 -7.42 -10.61 -10.21
N GLY A 262 -6.82 -11.55 -9.48
CA GLY A 262 -5.41 -11.43 -9.08
C GLY A 262 -4.43 -11.88 -10.17
N LEU A 263 -4.78 -12.91 -10.95
CA LEU A 263 -3.93 -13.40 -12.05
C LEU A 263 -3.82 -12.42 -13.22
N SER A 264 -4.88 -11.64 -13.46
CA SER A 264 -4.92 -10.60 -14.49
C SER A 264 -4.39 -9.25 -13.99
N TYR A 265 -3.93 -9.18 -12.73
CA TYR A 265 -3.43 -7.93 -12.15
C TYR A 265 -2.20 -7.43 -12.91
N ASP A 266 -2.32 -6.23 -13.45
CA ASP A 266 -1.21 -5.43 -13.96
C ASP A 266 -0.99 -4.22 -13.05
N PHE A 267 0.17 -3.56 -13.19
CA PHE A 267 0.49 -2.37 -12.39
C PHE A 267 -0.13 -1.09 -12.96
N THR A 268 -0.82 -1.18 -14.10
CA THR A 268 -1.37 -0.04 -14.86
C THR A 268 -2.67 -0.47 -15.55
N GLY A 269 -3.83 0.06 -15.16
CA GLY A 269 -5.09 -0.22 -15.87
C GLY A 269 -6.32 -0.40 -14.98
N GLU A 270 -7.45 -0.74 -15.60
CA GLU A 270 -8.73 -0.92 -14.89
C GLU A 270 -8.77 -2.16 -14.00
N THR A 271 -8.06 -3.25 -14.36
CA THR A 271 -7.98 -4.46 -13.53
C THR A 271 -7.37 -4.16 -12.17
N ARG A 272 -6.27 -3.38 -12.15
CA ARG A 272 -5.67 -2.86 -10.92
C ARG A 272 -6.71 -2.11 -10.09
N ILE A 273 -7.43 -1.17 -10.72
CA ILE A 273 -8.42 -0.35 -10.03
C ILE A 273 -9.51 -1.23 -9.40
N ILE A 274 -10.04 -2.21 -10.14
CA ILE A 274 -11.04 -3.15 -9.63
C ILE A 274 -10.49 -3.96 -8.45
N ASN A 275 -9.29 -4.51 -8.60
CA ASN A 275 -8.65 -5.34 -7.58
C ASN A 275 -8.43 -4.55 -6.28
N GLU A 276 -7.78 -3.40 -6.40
CA GLU A 276 -7.46 -2.55 -5.27
C GLU A 276 -8.69 -1.96 -4.59
N THR A 277 -9.71 -1.57 -5.35
CA THR A 277 -10.99 -1.12 -4.78
C THR A 277 -11.69 -2.26 -4.03
N THR A 278 -11.62 -3.49 -4.55
CA THR A 278 -12.16 -4.67 -3.87
C THR A 278 -11.44 -4.90 -2.54
N ALA A 279 -10.10 -4.83 -2.53
CA ALA A 279 -9.29 -4.96 -1.33
C ALA A 279 -9.58 -3.86 -0.30
N SER A 280 -9.76 -2.61 -0.76
CA SER A 280 -10.08 -1.45 0.08
C SER A 280 -11.43 -1.63 0.77
N VAL A 281 -12.48 -1.98 0.00
CA VAL A 281 -13.83 -2.25 0.54
C VAL A 281 -13.81 -3.41 1.53
N PHE A 282 -13.07 -4.47 1.20
CA PHE A 282 -12.92 -5.64 2.07
C PHE A 282 -12.23 -5.29 3.39
N GLY A 283 -11.09 -4.60 3.34
CA GLY A 283 -10.35 -4.17 4.53
C GLY A 283 -11.19 -3.29 5.44
N THR A 284 -11.84 -2.27 4.88
CA THR A 284 -12.76 -1.37 5.62
C THR A 284 -13.93 -2.13 6.26
N ALA A 285 -14.38 -3.23 5.65
CA ALA A 285 -15.46 -4.05 6.19
C ALA A 285 -15.00 -5.01 7.30
N ILE A 286 -13.73 -5.43 7.29
CA ILE A 286 -13.15 -6.38 8.26
C ILE A 286 -12.55 -5.67 9.47
N GLY A 287 -11.84 -4.56 9.28
CA GLY A 287 -11.16 -3.81 10.35
C GLY A 287 -12.06 -3.53 11.57
N PRO A 288 -13.27 -2.97 11.40
CA PRO A 288 -14.20 -2.74 12.51
C PRO A 288 -14.58 -4.02 13.27
N ARG A 289 -14.75 -5.16 12.58
CA ARG A 289 -15.10 -6.45 13.21
C ARG A 289 -13.97 -6.96 14.10
N VAL A 290 -12.72 -6.74 13.69
CA VAL A 290 -11.53 -7.04 14.51
C VAL A 290 -11.51 -6.16 15.76
N LEU A 291 -11.75 -4.86 15.60
CA LEU A 291 -11.80 -3.93 16.73
C LEU A 291 -12.93 -4.26 17.70
N GLU A 292 -14.15 -4.49 17.23
CA GLU A 292 -15.30 -4.85 18.07
C GLU A 292 -15.04 -6.10 18.91
N ARG A 293 -14.34 -7.09 18.34
CA ARG A 293 -14.05 -8.36 19.02
C ARG A 293 -12.91 -8.28 20.03
N TYR A 294 -11.82 -7.57 19.70
CA TYR A 294 -10.56 -7.64 20.45
C TYR A 294 -10.17 -6.35 21.16
N TYR A 295 -10.74 -5.22 20.73
CA TYR A 295 -10.45 -3.86 21.20
C TYR A 295 -11.73 -3.00 21.24
N PRO A 296 -12.81 -3.44 21.93
CA PRO A 296 -14.12 -2.78 21.90
C PRO A 296 -14.09 -1.32 22.39
N GLU A 297 -13.07 -0.94 23.16
CA GLU A 297 -12.81 0.43 23.60
C GLU A 297 -12.42 1.37 22.45
N LEU A 298 -11.89 0.83 21.35
CA LEU A 298 -11.48 1.58 20.16
C LEU A 298 -12.54 1.56 19.05
N ALA A 299 -13.43 0.56 19.04
CA ALA A 299 -14.50 0.44 18.05
C ALA A 299 -15.50 1.63 18.04
N GLN A 300 -15.53 2.44 19.11
CA GLN A 300 -16.42 3.58 19.25
C GLN A 300 -15.83 4.91 18.71
N ARG A 301 -14.58 4.91 18.21
CA ARG A 301 -13.93 6.10 17.63
C ARG A 301 -13.85 5.97 16.11
N PRO A 302 -14.63 6.74 15.35
CA PRO A 302 -14.45 6.80 13.91
C PRO A 302 -13.24 7.68 13.59
N ASP A 303 -12.06 7.08 13.45
CA ASP A 303 -10.95 7.74 12.77
C ASP A 303 -11.04 7.35 11.29
N THR A 304 -11.61 8.23 10.48
CA THR A 304 -11.56 8.11 9.01
C THR A 304 -10.13 8.30 8.55
N LEU A 305 -9.49 7.21 8.14
CA LEU A 305 -8.16 7.17 7.55
C LEU A 305 -8.24 7.52 6.06
N LEU A 306 -8.54 8.78 5.77
CA LEU A 306 -8.29 9.31 4.44
C LEU A 306 -6.82 9.74 4.34
N PRO A 307 -6.20 9.74 3.14
CA PRO A 307 -4.88 10.35 2.88
C PRO A 307 -4.79 11.85 3.23
N VAL A 308 -5.92 12.41 3.65
CA VAL A 308 -6.13 13.80 3.93
C VAL A 308 -6.18 13.95 5.43
N VAL A 309 -5.12 14.53 5.99
CA VAL A 309 -5.09 14.86 7.41
C VAL A 309 -6.08 16.02 7.62
N GLN A 310 -7.22 15.73 8.25
CA GLN A 310 -8.15 16.74 8.70
C GLN A 310 -7.60 17.38 9.97
N THR A 311 -7.18 18.65 9.87
CA THR A 311 -6.62 19.41 10.99
C THR A 311 -7.61 20.49 11.44
N GLY A 312 -8.77 20.06 11.95
CA GLY A 312 -9.78 20.99 12.46
C GLY A 312 -11.08 20.31 12.89
N PRO A 313 -11.91 20.97 13.72
CA PRO A 313 -13.23 20.46 14.07
C PRO A 313 -14.07 20.30 12.81
N ASP A 314 -14.87 19.24 12.77
CA ASP A 314 -15.76 18.90 11.66
C ASP A 314 -16.73 20.05 11.39
N THR A 315 -16.41 20.90 10.42
CA THR A 315 -17.31 21.96 10.02
C THR A 315 -18.39 21.31 9.17
N THR A 316 -19.59 21.14 9.74
CA THR A 316 -20.79 20.53 9.11
C THR A 316 -21.27 21.23 7.82
N THR A 317 -20.48 22.12 7.25
CA THR A 317 -20.74 22.89 6.02
C THR A 317 -19.87 22.47 4.84
N PHE A 318 -18.77 21.74 5.05
CA PHE A 318 -17.85 21.35 3.98
C PHE A 318 -17.90 19.85 3.71
N ASP A 319 -18.43 19.47 2.54
CA ASP A 319 -18.41 18.08 2.08
C ASP A 319 -17.19 17.88 1.17
N PHE A 320 -16.12 17.31 1.74
CA PHE A 320 -14.88 17.05 1.02
C PHE A 320 -15.08 16.18 -0.21
N GLY A 321 -15.87 15.11 -0.11
CA GLY A 321 -16.08 14.17 -1.20
C GLY A 321 -16.81 14.83 -2.38
N LEU A 322 -17.84 15.62 -2.09
CA LEU A 322 -18.56 16.39 -3.10
C LEU A 322 -17.66 17.43 -3.77
N GLU A 323 -16.87 18.16 -2.98
CA GLU A 323 -15.96 19.19 -3.52
C GLU A 323 -14.81 18.59 -4.31
N MET A 324 -14.35 17.39 -3.96
CA MET A 324 -13.36 16.62 -4.71
C MET A 324 -13.93 16.08 -6.02
N ASP A 325 -15.16 15.54 -6.02
CA ASP A 325 -15.87 15.10 -7.23
C ASP A 325 -16.08 16.26 -8.22
N ARG A 326 -16.55 17.41 -7.72
CA ARG A 326 -16.67 18.64 -8.54
C ARG A 326 -15.34 19.03 -9.16
N THR A 327 -14.27 19.00 -8.37
CA THR A 327 -12.92 19.30 -8.83
C THR A 327 -12.50 18.33 -9.94
N ARG A 328 -12.67 17.03 -9.70
CA ARG A 328 -12.26 15.97 -10.62
C ARG A 328 -13.01 16.07 -11.96
N ARG A 329 -14.33 16.31 -11.95
CA ARG A 329 -15.13 16.44 -13.19
C ARG A 329 -14.75 17.68 -13.98
N GLN A 330 -14.53 18.82 -13.32
CA GLN A 330 -14.09 20.03 -14.01
C GLN A 330 -12.71 19.83 -14.66
N VAL A 331 -11.82 19.09 -14.01
CA VAL A 331 -10.51 18.70 -14.58
C VAL A 331 -10.71 17.80 -15.81
N ASP A 332 -11.60 16.80 -15.78
CA ASP A 332 -11.92 15.99 -16.97
C ASP A 332 -12.36 16.86 -18.15
N GLU A 333 -13.26 17.81 -17.92
CA GLU A 333 -13.76 18.71 -18.96
C GLU A 333 -12.64 19.56 -19.57
N LEU A 334 -11.76 20.12 -18.74
CA LEU A 334 -10.64 20.93 -19.19
C LEU A 334 -9.62 20.11 -19.99
N LEU A 335 -9.26 18.92 -19.51
CA LEU A 335 -8.34 18.02 -20.20
C LEU A 335 -8.92 17.53 -21.52
N THR A 336 -10.20 17.17 -21.56
CA THR A 336 -10.91 16.78 -22.80
C THR A 336 -10.93 17.91 -23.82
N ALA A 337 -11.00 19.16 -23.37
CA ALA A 337 -10.92 20.34 -24.22
C ALA A 337 -9.47 20.72 -24.63
N GLY A 338 -8.46 19.95 -24.23
CA GLY A 338 -7.05 20.22 -24.51
C GLY A 338 -6.45 21.37 -23.69
N LYS A 339 -7.11 21.78 -22.60
CA LYS A 339 -6.74 22.95 -21.78
C LYS A 339 -5.90 22.55 -20.57
N VAL A 340 -4.74 21.96 -20.83
CA VAL A 340 -3.85 21.37 -19.80
C VAL A 340 -3.44 22.40 -18.74
N ASP A 341 -2.87 23.54 -19.13
CA ASP A 341 -2.42 24.55 -18.17
C ASP A 341 -3.59 25.17 -17.36
N GLU A 342 -4.79 25.22 -17.94
CA GLU A 342 -5.99 25.68 -17.24
C GLU A 342 -6.44 24.66 -16.18
N ALA A 343 -6.39 23.37 -16.51
CA ALA A 343 -6.67 22.28 -15.57
C ALA A 343 -5.69 22.27 -14.39
N GLU A 344 -4.39 22.43 -14.66
CA GLU A 344 -3.36 22.45 -13.61
C GLU A 344 -3.48 23.65 -12.68
N ARG A 345 -3.75 24.83 -13.23
CA ARG A 345 -4.02 26.03 -12.43
C ARG A 345 -5.28 25.86 -11.58
N TYR A 346 -6.34 25.30 -12.14
CA TYR A 346 -7.57 25.01 -11.41
C TYR A 346 -7.31 24.01 -10.27
N MET A 347 -6.54 22.95 -10.49
CA MET A 347 -6.18 22.01 -9.43
C MET A 347 -5.40 22.67 -8.28
N GLU A 348 -4.46 23.58 -8.56
CA GLU A 348 -3.76 24.33 -7.49
C GLU A 348 -4.70 25.27 -6.72
N GLU A 349 -5.63 25.95 -7.40
CA GLU A 349 -6.66 26.75 -6.74
C GLU A 349 -7.53 25.90 -5.80
N ARG A 350 -7.93 24.71 -6.26
CA ARG A 350 -8.71 23.75 -5.48
C ARG A 350 -7.92 23.16 -4.32
N ARG A 351 -6.63 22.85 -4.51
CA ARG A 351 -5.74 22.39 -3.45
C ARG A 351 -5.68 23.39 -2.29
N ARG A 352 -5.52 24.69 -2.60
CA ARG A 352 -5.55 25.75 -1.58
C ARG A 352 -6.90 25.82 -0.86
N PHE A 353 -7.98 25.73 -1.62
CA PHE A 353 -9.33 25.69 -1.06
C PHE A 353 -9.52 24.51 -0.09
N PHE A 354 -9.03 23.30 -0.41
CA PHE A 354 -9.06 22.17 0.53
C PHE A 354 -8.25 22.46 1.80
N VAL A 355 -7.04 23.01 1.66
CA VAL A 355 -6.19 23.37 2.80
C VAL A 355 -6.86 24.41 3.70
N ASP A 356 -7.50 25.43 3.12
CA ASP A 356 -8.24 26.47 3.86
C ASP A 356 -9.43 25.89 4.66
N HIS A 357 -9.95 24.73 4.26
CA HIS A 357 -11.01 23.98 4.95
C HIS A 357 -10.47 22.85 5.84
N GLY A 358 -9.16 22.83 6.11
CA GLY A 358 -8.52 21.90 7.05
C GLY A 358 -8.09 20.57 6.43
N TYR A 359 -8.21 20.40 5.11
CA TYR A 359 -7.83 19.19 4.38
C TYR A 359 -6.45 19.37 3.74
N LEU A 360 -5.43 18.82 4.40
CA LEU A 360 -4.04 19.01 3.97
C LEU A 360 -3.72 18.16 2.75
N ILE A 361 -3.67 18.79 1.57
CA ILE A 361 -3.21 18.18 0.31
C ILE A 361 -1.91 18.85 -0.15
N ARG A 362 -0.85 18.06 -0.25
CA ARG A 362 0.49 18.53 -0.66
C ARG A 362 0.55 18.92 -2.13
N LYS A 363 0.04 18.06 -3.01
CA LYS A 363 0.06 18.22 -4.46
C LYS A 363 -1.23 17.63 -5.04
N LEU A 364 -1.95 18.42 -5.83
CA LEU A 364 -3.15 18.00 -6.55
C LEU A 364 -2.88 18.16 -8.04
N ASN A 365 -2.75 17.04 -8.75
CA ASN A 365 -2.45 16.98 -10.18
C ASN A 365 -3.07 15.72 -10.82
N GLN A 366 -2.74 15.47 -12.08
CA GLN A 366 -3.24 14.30 -12.81
C GLN A 366 -2.81 12.99 -12.15
N ALA A 367 -1.55 12.88 -11.69
CA ALA A 367 -1.07 11.69 -10.98
C ALA A 367 -1.81 11.43 -9.66
N TYR A 368 -2.19 12.49 -8.92
CA TYR A 368 -3.05 12.37 -7.74
C TYR A 368 -4.37 11.69 -8.10
N PHE A 369 -5.04 12.17 -9.15
CA PHE A 369 -6.31 11.59 -9.57
C PHE A 369 -6.16 10.22 -10.23
N ALA A 370 -5.06 9.97 -10.93
CA ALA A 370 -4.78 8.68 -11.56
C ALA A 370 -4.57 7.59 -10.51
N PHE A 371 -3.89 7.93 -9.41
CA PHE A 371 -3.72 7.00 -8.29
C PHE A 371 -4.99 6.93 -7.43
N TYR A 372 -5.37 8.01 -6.74
CA TYR A 372 -6.45 7.97 -5.76
C TYR A 372 -7.85 7.83 -6.36
N GLY A 373 -8.04 8.25 -7.62
CA GLY A 373 -9.35 8.24 -8.26
C GLY A 373 -9.90 6.84 -8.53
N GLY A 374 -9.03 5.83 -8.61
CA GLY A 374 -9.49 4.45 -8.73
C GLY A 374 -10.24 3.92 -7.51
N TYR A 375 -9.98 4.48 -6.32
CA TYR A 375 -10.31 3.87 -5.02
C TYR A 375 -11.51 4.51 -4.33
N GLN A 376 -12.49 5.02 -5.07
CA GLN A 376 -13.60 5.78 -4.46
C GLN A 376 -14.38 4.99 -3.38
N ALA A 377 -14.32 3.67 -3.39
CA ALA A 377 -14.92 2.81 -2.37
C ALA A 377 -13.86 2.28 -1.38
N GLY A 378 -14.24 2.18 -0.09
CA GLY A 378 -13.43 1.45 0.91
C GLY A 378 -12.13 2.10 1.39
N GLY A 379 -12.02 3.42 1.41
CA GLY A 379 -10.87 4.11 2.05
C GLY A 379 -9.94 4.89 1.12
N GLY A 380 -10.20 4.92 -0.20
CA GLY A 380 -9.59 5.92 -1.08
C GLY A 380 -10.18 7.32 -0.88
N VAL A 381 -9.72 8.29 -1.67
CA VAL A 381 -10.18 9.69 -1.55
C VAL A 381 -11.57 9.83 -2.15
N PRO A 382 -12.63 10.10 -1.36
CA PRO A 382 -13.98 10.23 -1.88
C PRO A 382 -14.05 11.32 -2.96
N GLY A 383 -14.78 11.05 -4.04
CA GLY A 383 -14.91 11.97 -5.17
C GLY A 383 -13.71 12.04 -6.11
N ALA A 384 -12.53 11.52 -5.76
CA ALA A 384 -11.33 11.62 -6.60
C ALA A 384 -11.44 10.88 -7.95
N GLY A 385 -12.33 9.89 -8.07
CA GLY A 385 -12.59 9.18 -9.34
C GLY A 385 -13.53 9.90 -10.32
N GLY A 386 -14.24 10.95 -9.87
CA GLY A 386 -15.16 11.72 -10.70
C GLY A 386 -16.25 10.83 -11.30
N ALA A 387 -16.30 10.77 -12.64
CA ALA A 387 -17.29 9.98 -13.38
C ALA A 387 -16.86 8.52 -13.63
N ASP A 388 -15.69 8.06 -13.16
CA ASP A 388 -15.30 6.65 -13.31
C ASP A 388 -16.29 5.74 -12.56
N PRO A 389 -16.90 4.76 -13.24
CA PRO A 389 -17.94 3.95 -12.63
C PRO A 389 -17.41 2.79 -11.77
N ILE A 390 -16.10 2.50 -11.78
CA ILE A 390 -15.55 1.30 -11.12
C ILE A 390 -15.80 1.34 -9.61
N GLY A 391 -15.40 2.42 -8.93
CA GLY A 391 -15.60 2.57 -7.48
C GLY A 391 -17.05 2.38 -7.04
N PRO A 392 -18.01 3.15 -7.61
CA PRO A 392 -19.43 3.01 -7.32
C PRO A 392 -19.99 1.62 -7.65
N ALA A 393 -19.52 0.98 -8.73
CA ALA A 393 -19.95 -0.36 -9.10
C ALA A 393 -19.47 -1.43 -8.10
N VAL A 394 -18.22 -1.36 -7.65
CA VAL A 394 -17.70 -2.27 -6.60
C VAL A 394 -18.50 -2.09 -5.30
N GLN A 395 -18.73 -0.84 -4.88
CA GLN A 395 -19.54 -0.55 -3.69
C GLN A 395 -20.97 -1.09 -3.82
N GLU A 396 -21.61 -0.95 -4.99
CA GLU A 396 -22.96 -1.46 -5.19
C GLU A 396 -23.01 -3.00 -5.14
N ILE A 397 -22.00 -3.70 -5.67
CA ILE A 397 -21.91 -5.16 -5.53
C ILE A 397 -21.74 -5.53 -4.05
N PHE A 398 -20.92 -4.80 -3.30
CA PHE A 398 -20.75 -5.01 -1.87
C PHE A 398 -22.08 -4.83 -1.12
N ASP A 399 -22.77 -3.70 -1.30
CA ASP A 399 -24.03 -3.37 -0.61
C ASP A 399 -25.17 -4.36 -0.91
N ARG A 400 -25.13 -4.97 -2.09
CA ARG A 400 -26.14 -5.96 -2.53
C ARG A 400 -25.77 -7.40 -2.17
N SER A 401 -24.51 -7.67 -1.84
CA SER A 401 -24.03 -9.01 -1.48
C SER A 401 -24.60 -9.46 -0.13
N PRO A 402 -25.05 -10.72 0.02
CA PRO A 402 -25.56 -11.23 1.30
C PRO A 402 -24.52 -11.30 2.42
N SER A 403 -23.24 -11.43 2.06
CA SER A 403 -22.10 -11.51 2.97
C SER A 403 -20.83 -10.96 2.32
N ILE A 404 -19.80 -10.65 3.12
CA ILE A 404 -18.48 -10.26 2.62
C ILE A 404 -17.89 -11.38 1.75
N HIS A 405 -18.09 -12.64 2.14
CA HIS A 405 -17.63 -13.78 1.37
C HIS A 405 -18.30 -13.84 -0.02
N ASP A 406 -19.62 -13.65 -0.11
CA ASP A 406 -20.33 -13.63 -1.41
C ASP A 406 -19.87 -12.46 -2.29
N PHE A 407 -19.57 -11.31 -1.70
CA PHE A 407 -18.94 -10.18 -2.39
C PHE A 407 -17.60 -10.58 -3.01
N VAL A 408 -16.68 -11.13 -2.21
CA VAL A 408 -15.35 -11.54 -2.71
C VAL A 408 -15.46 -12.68 -3.74
N VAL A 409 -16.37 -13.64 -3.55
CA VAL A 409 -16.62 -14.72 -4.51
C VAL A 409 -17.10 -14.18 -5.86
N THR A 410 -17.89 -13.12 -5.84
CA THR A 410 -18.31 -12.41 -7.06
C THR A 410 -17.13 -11.68 -7.69
N MET A 411 -16.43 -10.87 -6.90
CA MET A 411 -15.36 -10.00 -7.40
C MET A 411 -14.16 -10.76 -7.94
N ARG A 412 -13.77 -11.90 -7.34
CA ARG A 412 -12.55 -12.65 -7.73
C ARG A 412 -12.54 -13.13 -9.19
N GLY A 413 -13.71 -13.16 -9.85
CA GLY A 413 -13.85 -13.53 -11.26
C GLY A 413 -14.03 -12.37 -12.25
N ILE A 414 -14.16 -11.13 -11.76
CA ILE A 414 -14.36 -9.93 -12.58
C ILE A 414 -13.00 -9.33 -12.87
N THR A 415 -12.62 -9.19 -14.14
CA THR A 415 -11.29 -8.70 -14.55
C THR A 415 -11.35 -7.42 -15.36
N THR A 416 -12.51 -7.07 -15.90
CA THR A 416 -12.70 -5.87 -16.74
C THR A 416 -13.83 -5.00 -16.23
N ARG A 417 -13.85 -3.73 -16.64
CA ARG A 417 -14.93 -2.78 -16.32
C ARG A 417 -16.27 -3.27 -16.88
N ASP A 418 -16.28 -3.83 -18.09
CA ASP A 418 -17.51 -4.32 -18.72
C ASP A 418 -18.13 -5.49 -17.96
N GLU A 419 -17.29 -6.42 -17.47
CA GLU A 419 -17.73 -7.52 -16.59
C GLU A 419 -18.31 -6.98 -15.28
N LEU A 420 -17.65 -5.98 -14.68
CA LEU A 420 -18.10 -5.34 -13.44
C LEU A 420 -19.48 -4.70 -13.60
N LEU A 421 -19.67 -3.91 -14.66
CA LEU A 421 -20.95 -3.25 -14.93
C LEU A 421 -22.05 -4.25 -15.28
N SER A 422 -21.71 -5.34 -15.97
CA SER A 422 -22.62 -6.45 -16.25
C SER A 422 -23.07 -7.16 -14.97
N ALA A 423 -22.15 -7.38 -14.02
CA ALA A 423 -22.48 -7.95 -12.71
C ALA A 423 -23.44 -7.06 -11.92
N VAL A 424 -23.21 -5.75 -11.90
CA VAL A 424 -24.13 -4.78 -11.28
C VAL A 424 -25.51 -4.83 -11.93
N ALA A 425 -25.57 -4.85 -13.27
CA ALA A 425 -26.84 -4.93 -14.00
C ALA A 425 -27.63 -6.21 -13.67
N ALA A 426 -26.94 -7.35 -13.54
CA ALA A 426 -27.55 -8.61 -13.13
C ALA A 426 -28.09 -8.56 -11.70
N LEU A 427 -27.37 -7.95 -10.75
CA LEU A 427 -27.85 -7.79 -9.37
C LEU A 427 -29.08 -6.88 -9.26
N ARG A 428 -29.21 -5.89 -10.15
CA ARG A 428 -30.38 -5.01 -10.21
C ARG A 428 -31.63 -5.74 -10.74
N SER A 429 -31.48 -6.69 -11.65
CA SER A 429 -32.62 -7.40 -12.25
C SER A 429 -33.22 -8.51 -11.38
N VAL A 430 -32.44 -9.08 -10.45
CA VAL A 430 -32.89 -10.16 -9.54
C VAL A 430 -33.82 -9.65 -8.41
N ARG A 431 -33.86 -8.34 -8.15
CA ARG A 431 -34.73 -7.72 -7.12
C ARG A 431 -35.77 -6.75 -7.71
N GLY A 432 -36.02 -6.82 -9.03
CA GLY A 432 -37.02 -6.01 -9.75
C GLY A 432 -38.38 -6.67 -9.88
#